data_AF-A0A183Q0E3-F1
#
_entry.id   AF-A0A183Q0E3-F1
#
_cell.length_a   1.000
_cell.length_b   1.000
_cell.length_c   1.000
_cell.angle_alpha   90.00
_cell.angle_beta   90.00
_cell.angle_gamma   90.00
#
_symmetry.space_group_name_H-M   'P 1'
#
loop_
_entity.id
_entity.type
_entity.pdbx_description
1 polymer ?
#
loop_
_entity_poly.entity_id
_entity_poly.type
_entity_poly.pdbx_seq_one_letter_code
_entity_poly.pdbx_strand_id
1 'polypeptide(L)'
;MLSIFCSFTSADGSDPDLSFLKSIQEISGYLIIMHSNVNNIPLSNLRVIRANNGGYKIRDELDFAALIIRKNYKDGETLKHVDLHSLKCK
;
A
#
# COMPACT_ATOMS: atom_id res chain seq x y z
N MET A 1 -10.46 6.41 0.97
CA MET A 1 -9.44 5.58 1.63
C MET A 1 -9.05 4.47 0.68
N LEU A 2 -7.75 4.17 0.52
CA LEU A 2 -7.29 2.99 -0.21
C LEU A 2 -6.63 2.04 0.78
N SER A 3 -7.04 0.78 0.78
CA SER A 3 -6.43 -0.25 1.62
C SER A 3 -6.12 -1.49 0.81
N ILE A 4 -4.89 -1.95 0.94
CA ILE A 4 -4.35 -3.12 0.26
C ILE A 4 -4.06 -4.16 1.35
N PHE A 5 -4.93 -5.15 1.42
CA PHE A 5 -4.78 -6.34 2.24
C PHE A 5 -4.77 -7.55 1.31
N CYS A 6 -3.59 -7.96 0.87
CA CYS A 6 -3.44 -9.03 -0.12
C CYS A 6 -2.67 -10.20 0.47
N SER A 7 -3.38 -11.09 1.17
CA SER A 7 -2.82 -12.40 1.50
C SER A 7 -3.12 -13.34 0.34
N PHE A 8 -2.10 -13.66 -0.44
CA PHE A 8 -2.20 -14.52 -1.60
C PHE A 8 -1.23 -15.69 -1.49
N THR A 9 -1.70 -16.87 -1.88
CA THR A 9 -0.88 -18.06 -2.00
C THR A 9 -1.31 -18.75 -3.28
N SER A 10 -0.64 -18.45 -4.39
CA SER A 10 -0.79 -19.22 -5.62
C SER A 10 -0.13 -20.58 -5.47
N ALA A 11 -0.63 -21.56 -6.23
CA ALA A 11 -0.05 -22.90 -6.26
C ALA A 11 1.38 -22.93 -6.87
N ASP A 12 1.73 -21.92 -7.67
CA ASP A 12 3.02 -21.79 -8.35
C ASP A 12 3.94 -20.72 -7.73
N GLY A 13 3.52 -20.05 -6.65
CA GLY A 13 4.27 -18.98 -6.00
C GLY A 13 4.29 -17.64 -6.75
N SER A 14 3.50 -17.49 -7.82
CA SER A 14 3.34 -16.21 -8.53
C SER A 14 2.53 -15.18 -7.73
N ASP A 15 2.78 -13.89 -7.95
CA ASP A 15 1.94 -12.81 -7.41
C ASP A 15 0.63 -12.68 -8.21
N PRO A 16 -0.47 -12.21 -7.60
CA PRO A 16 -1.67 -11.86 -8.35
C PRO A 16 -1.42 -10.64 -9.24
N ASP A 17 -2.18 -10.51 -10.34
CA ASP A 17 -2.09 -9.31 -11.17
C ASP A 17 -2.67 -8.09 -10.44
N LEU A 18 -1.78 -7.18 -10.05
CA LEU A 18 -2.12 -5.89 -9.44
C LEU A 18 -1.96 -4.71 -10.40
N SER A 19 -1.90 -4.97 -11.71
CA SER A 19 -1.69 -3.93 -12.75
C SER A 19 -2.72 -2.80 -12.70
N PHE A 20 -3.95 -3.06 -12.23
CA PHE A 20 -4.99 -2.05 -12.06
C PHE A 20 -4.56 -0.91 -11.12
N LEU A 21 -3.67 -1.17 -10.15
CA LEU A 21 -3.15 -0.15 -9.22
C LEU A 21 -2.34 0.94 -9.93
N LYS A 22 -1.79 0.64 -11.11
CA LYS A 22 -1.08 1.64 -11.93
C LYS A 22 -2.00 2.75 -12.41
N SER A 23 -3.32 2.57 -12.41
CA SER A 23 -4.26 3.64 -12.83
C SER A 23 -4.45 4.73 -11.77
N ILE A 24 -4.05 4.46 -10.52
CA ILE A 24 -4.27 5.35 -9.39
C ILE A 24 -3.24 6.49 -9.45
N GLN A 25 -3.72 7.73 -9.55
CA GLN A 25 -2.88 8.94 -9.53
C GLN A 25 -2.97 9.72 -8.22
N GLU A 26 -4.09 9.58 -7.51
CA GLU A 26 -4.38 10.36 -6.33
C GLU A 26 -5.20 9.54 -5.33
N ILE A 27 -4.88 9.70 -4.05
CA ILE A 27 -5.66 9.18 -2.93
C ILE A 27 -6.08 10.36 -2.07
N SER A 28 -7.37 10.69 -2.05
CA SER A 28 -7.89 11.82 -1.26
C SER A 28 -7.83 11.57 0.26
N GLY A 29 -7.87 10.30 0.68
CA GLY A 29 -7.72 9.88 2.08
C GLY A 29 -6.27 9.46 2.38
N TYR A 30 -6.14 8.30 3.01
CA TYR A 30 -4.86 7.65 3.32
C TYR A 30 -4.73 6.29 2.60
N LEU A 31 -3.50 5.81 2.51
CA LEU A 31 -3.11 4.51 1.96
C LEU A 31 -2.63 3.59 3.08
N ILE A 32 -3.24 2.42 3.19
CA ILE A 32 -2.82 1.36 4.12
C ILE A 32 -2.42 0.13 3.31
N ILE A 33 -1.20 -0.35 3.50
CA ILE A 33 -0.70 -1.61 2.98
C ILE A 33 -0.32 -2.49 4.17
N MET A 34 -1.13 -3.50 4.44
CA MET A 34 -0.89 -4.39 5.57
C MET A 34 -1.25 -5.83 5.24
N HIS A 35 -0.60 -6.76 5.94
CA HIS A 35 -0.87 -8.21 5.79
C HIS A 35 -0.76 -8.71 4.36
N SER A 36 0.07 -8.04 3.55
CA SER A 36 0.33 -8.38 2.16
C SER A 36 1.58 -9.23 2.04
N ASN A 37 1.52 -10.34 1.30
CA ASN A 37 2.67 -11.20 1.03
C ASN A 37 3.03 -11.30 -0.47
N VAL A 38 2.43 -10.45 -1.30
CA VAL A 38 2.86 -10.24 -2.69
C VAL A 38 4.24 -9.58 -2.73
N ASN A 39 5.06 -9.92 -3.71
CA ASN A 39 6.40 -9.35 -3.89
C ASN A 39 6.36 -7.87 -4.30
N ASN A 40 5.41 -7.46 -5.15
CA ASN A 40 5.36 -6.12 -5.72
C ASN A 40 3.97 -5.46 -5.71
N ILE A 41 3.89 -4.20 -5.30
CA ILE A 41 2.68 -3.35 -5.39
C ILE A 41 2.94 -2.18 -6.36
N PRO A 42 2.35 -2.19 -7.56
CA PRO A 42 2.67 -1.21 -8.62
C PRO A 42 1.81 0.06 -8.53
N LEU A 43 2.14 0.97 -7.62
CA LEU A 43 1.51 2.31 -7.51
C LEU A 43 2.28 3.37 -8.32
N SER A 44 2.82 2.96 -9.48
CA SER A 44 3.77 3.71 -10.30
C SER A 44 3.32 5.12 -10.67
N ASN A 45 2.01 5.34 -10.82
CA ASN A 45 1.43 6.63 -11.20
C ASN A 45 0.88 7.44 -10.01
N LEU A 46 0.96 6.94 -8.78
CA LEU A 46 0.47 7.63 -7.60
C LEU A 46 1.32 8.87 -7.35
N ARG A 47 0.70 10.06 -7.40
CA ARG A 47 1.38 11.36 -7.27
C ARG A 47 1.17 12.01 -5.92
N VAL A 48 -0.02 11.83 -5.33
CA VAL A 48 -0.39 12.51 -4.08
C VAL A 48 -1.29 11.64 -3.21
N ILE A 49 -1.03 11.69 -1.90
CA ILE A 49 -1.92 11.21 -0.84
C ILE A 49 -2.29 12.43 0.00
N ARG A 50 -3.56 12.85 -0.02
CA ARG A 50 -3.95 14.14 0.54
C ARG A 50 -4.31 14.12 2.02
N ALA A 51 -4.78 12.98 2.52
CA ALA A 51 -5.25 12.85 3.90
C ALA A 51 -6.26 13.95 4.31
N ASN A 52 -7.24 14.26 3.44
CA ASN A 52 -8.19 15.37 3.62
C ASN A 52 -8.96 15.36 4.97
N ASN A 53 -9.05 14.21 5.63
CA ASN A 53 -9.74 14.01 6.90
C ASN A 53 -8.77 13.70 8.06
N GLY A 54 -7.53 14.20 7.98
CA GLY A 54 -6.53 14.09 9.05
C GLY A 54 -5.61 12.88 8.97
N GLY A 55 -5.86 11.90 8.09
CA GLY A 55 -5.05 10.68 7.96
C GLY A 55 -5.60 9.51 8.77
N TYR A 56 -4.82 8.43 8.89
CA TYR A 56 -5.20 7.24 9.68
C TYR A 56 -4.44 7.21 11.00
N LYS A 57 -5.15 7.00 12.10
CA LYS A 57 -4.58 6.86 13.43
C LYS A 57 -4.38 5.39 13.76
N ILE A 58 -3.12 4.96 13.87
CA ILE A 58 -2.80 3.54 14.12
C ILE A 58 -3.10 3.15 15.57
N ARG A 59 -2.86 4.06 16.51
CA ARG A 59 -3.09 3.94 17.96
C ARG A 59 -3.39 5.32 18.54
N ASP A 60 -4.09 5.39 19.66
CA ASP A 60 -4.54 6.66 20.24
C ASP A 60 -3.39 7.60 20.63
N GLU A 61 -2.23 7.04 20.96
CA GLU A 61 -1.01 7.77 21.29
C GLU A 61 -0.14 8.18 20.09
N LEU A 62 -0.48 7.76 18.87
CA LEU A 62 0.30 8.05 17.66
C LEU A 62 -0.31 9.15 16.81
N ASP A 63 0.56 9.88 16.11
CA ASP A 63 0.15 10.82 15.09
C ASP A 63 -0.57 10.14 13.93
N PHE A 64 -1.40 10.90 13.23
CA PHE A 64 -2.04 10.43 12.02
C PHE A 64 -1.03 10.26 10.88
N ALA A 65 -1.21 9.21 10.09
CA ALA A 65 -0.39 8.92 8.93
C ALA A 65 -1.22 8.93 7.64
N ALA A 66 -0.67 9.53 6.58
CA ALA A 66 -1.23 9.46 5.24
C ALA A 66 -0.90 8.13 4.54
N LEU A 67 0.25 7.54 4.84
CA LEU A 67 0.74 6.28 4.29
C LEU A 67 1.20 5.35 5.41
N ILE A 68 0.71 4.12 5.41
CA ILE A 68 1.09 3.10 6.37
C ILE A 68 1.42 1.81 5.65
N ILE A 69 2.62 1.29 5.88
CA ILE A 69 3.09 0.01 5.34
C ILE A 69 3.57 -0.83 6.52
N ARG A 70 2.84 -1.90 6.88
CA ARG A 70 3.16 -2.67 8.09
C ARG A 70 2.74 -4.14 7.98
N LYS A 71 3.48 -5.04 8.61
CA LYS A 71 3.16 -6.49 8.71
C LYS A 71 2.91 -7.14 7.34
N ASN A 72 3.72 -6.79 6.35
CA ASN A 72 3.62 -7.34 4.99
C ASN A 72 4.59 -8.52 4.81
N TYR A 73 4.41 -9.54 5.64
CA TYR A 73 5.16 -10.79 5.60
C TYR A 73 4.24 -11.92 6.08
N LYS A 74 4.33 -13.08 5.45
CA LYS A 74 3.57 -14.28 5.82
C LYS A 74 4.25 -15.52 5.23
N ASP A 75 4.39 -16.59 6.03
CA ASP A 75 4.85 -17.91 5.57
C ASP A 75 6.18 -17.89 4.78
N GLY A 76 7.12 -17.00 5.14
CA GLY A 76 8.41 -16.83 4.46
C GLY A 76 8.38 -15.88 3.26
N GLU A 77 7.21 -15.53 2.76
CA GLU A 77 7.01 -14.52 1.72
C GLU A 77 6.89 -13.12 2.34
N THR A 78 7.41 -12.11 1.65
CA THR A 78 7.42 -10.72 2.11
C THR A 78 7.19 -9.76 0.96
N LEU A 79 6.54 -8.64 1.25
CA LEU A 79 6.49 -7.51 0.34
C LEU A 79 7.90 -6.94 0.13
N LYS A 80 8.41 -7.02 -1.10
CA LYS A 80 9.76 -6.60 -1.48
C LYS A 80 9.78 -5.18 -2.03
N HIS A 81 8.75 -4.79 -2.78
CA HIS A 81 8.70 -3.50 -3.44
C HIS A 81 7.30 -2.89 -3.43
N VAL A 82 7.24 -1.59 -3.12
CA VAL A 82 6.07 -0.74 -3.36
C VAL A 82 6.53 0.38 -4.27
N ASP A 83 6.09 0.35 -5.53
CA ASP A 83 6.50 1.35 -6.50
C ASP A 83 5.74 2.65 -6.26
N LEU A 84 6.42 3.63 -5.64
CA LEU A 84 5.91 4.98 -5.38
C LEU A 84 6.74 6.06 -6.09
N HIS A 85 7.40 5.72 -7.21
CA HIS A 85 8.37 6.65 -7.83
C HIS A 85 7.77 8.00 -8.30
N SER A 86 6.47 8.02 -8.60
CA SER A 86 5.76 9.25 -8.97
C SER A 86 5.27 10.08 -7.77
N LEU A 87 5.33 9.54 -6.55
CA LEU A 87 4.82 10.19 -5.35
C LEU A 87 5.65 11.43 -5.06
N LYS A 88 4.98 12.57 -4.87
CA LYS A 88 5.62 13.85 -4.57
C LYS A 88 5.42 14.19 -3.10
N CYS A 89 6.52 14.48 -2.41
CA CYS A 89 6.46 15.22 -1.15
C CYS A 89 6.29 16.71 -1.48
N LYS A 90 5.31 17.36 -0.86
CA LYS A 90 5.18 18.82 -0.86
C LYS A 90 5.68 19.37 0.46
#